data_AF-A0AA41UDG4-F1
#
_entry.id   AF-A0AA41UDG4-F1
#
_cell.length_a   1.000
_cell.length_b   1.000
_cell.length_c   1.000
_cell.angle_alpha   90.00
_cell.angle_beta   90.00
_cell.angle_gamma   90.00
#
_symmetry.space_group_name_H-M   'P 1'
#
loop_
_entity.id
_entity.type
_entity.pdbx_description
1 polymer ?
#
loop_
_entity_poly.entity_id
_entity_poly.type
_entity_poly.pdbx_seq_one_letter_code
_entity_poly.pdbx_strand_id
1 'polypeptide(L)'
;MTAAALQELADQAQTALRDGFVASYPDVAVPTATRERFVSLEELPPVIAACLTEAGVPASATADGGIETFVAKGDEERHAIADYVCNTRFPSDPTNSVPLNESQLTYLYEYQTTVLMRCLEAAHIPVDPPPTLGSFMGNYTGQGPATVAWQPYAHVDPGPLGQGIYKQCPQTPEHLYG
;
A
#
# COMPACT_ATOMS: atom_id res chain seq x y z
N MET A 1 7.81 -15.21 13.76
CA MET A 1 8.14 -13.97 14.51
C MET A 1 7.56 -14.08 15.91
N THR A 2 8.19 -13.49 16.94
CA THR A 2 7.67 -13.52 18.33
C THR A 2 6.70 -12.35 18.57
N ALA A 3 5.84 -12.44 19.58
CA ALA A 3 4.95 -11.35 19.96
C ALA A 3 5.71 -10.07 20.36
N ALA A 4 6.89 -10.21 20.97
CA ALA A 4 7.74 -9.08 21.33
C ALA A 4 8.29 -8.36 20.08
N ALA A 5 8.76 -9.12 19.08
CA ALA A 5 9.25 -8.53 17.82
C ALA A 5 8.14 -7.83 17.04
N LEU A 6 6.92 -8.38 17.04
CA LEU A 6 5.74 -7.74 16.46
C LEU A 6 5.41 -6.39 17.13
N GLN A 7 5.45 -6.37 18.45
CA GLN A 7 5.19 -5.15 19.22
C GLN A 7 6.27 -4.09 18.95
N GLU A 8 7.54 -4.49 18.88
CA GLU A 8 8.64 -3.58 18.56
C GLU A 8 8.49 -2.96 17.17
N LEU A 9 8.13 -3.75 16.15
CA LEU A 9 7.86 -3.22 14.80
C LEU A 9 6.67 -2.25 14.80
N ALA A 10 5.61 -2.55 15.56
CA ALA A 10 4.47 -1.65 15.69
C ALA A 10 4.84 -0.32 16.35
N ASP A 11 5.67 -0.36 17.40
CA ASP A 11 6.12 0.83 18.12
C ASP A 11 7.06 1.70 17.25
N GLN A 12 7.93 1.06 16.46
CA GLN A 12 8.76 1.74 15.46
C GLN A 12 7.92 2.42 14.38
N ALA A 13 6.92 1.72 13.83
CA ALA A 13 6.01 2.28 12.84
C ALA A 13 5.22 3.49 13.39
N GLN A 14 4.71 3.38 14.61
CA GLN A 14 4.00 4.48 15.28
C GLN A 14 4.92 5.68 15.53
N THR A 15 6.18 5.44 15.89
CA THR A 15 7.18 6.50 16.09
C THR A 15 7.47 7.21 14.76
N ALA A 16 7.70 6.47 13.68
CA ALA A 16 7.94 7.04 12.36
C ALA A 16 6.75 7.87 11.85
N LEU A 17 5.52 7.38 12.04
CA LEU A 17 4.30 8.11 11.70
C LEU A 17 4.22 9.44 12.48
N ARG A 18 4.48 9.40 13.79
CA ARG A 18 4.49 10.58 14.65
C ARG A 18 5.55 11.59 14.24
N ASP A 19 6.77 11.14 14.00
CA ASP A 19 7.88 12.02 13.65
C ASP A 19 7.66 12.67 12.28
N GLY A 20 7.10 11.94 11.31
CA GLY A 20 6.67 12.49 10.02
C GLY A 20 5.60 13.58 10.15
N PHE A 21 4.60 13.36 11.02
CA PHE A 21 3.57 14.37 11.31
C PHE A 21 4.18 15.63 11.94
N VAL A 22 5.00 15.48 12.98
CA VAL A 22 5.65 16.61 13.68
C VAL A 22 6.60 17.38 12.75
N ALA A 23 7.33 16.68 11.87
CA ALA A 23 8.21 17.33 10.91
C ALA A 23 7.43 18.18 9.89
N SER A 24 6.25 17.72 9.47
CA SER A 24 5.41 18.40 8.49
C SER A 24 4.55 19.51 9.11
N TYR A 25 4.14 19.34 10.36
CA TYR A 25 3.23 20.23 11.09
C TYR A 25 3.75 20.52 12.52
N PRO A 26 4.90 21.21 12.65
CA PRO A 26 5.57 21.40 13.95
C PRO A 26 4.77 22.26 14.94
N ASP A 27 3.90 23.15 14.44
CA ASP A 27 3.07 24.04 15.25
C ASP A 27 1.72 23.41 15.63
N VAL A 28 1.42 22.21 15.13
CA VAL A 28 0.18 21.48 15.39
C VAL A 28 0.43 20.46 16.50
N ALA A 29 -0.41 20.48 17.54
CA ALA A 29 -0.32 19.48 18.59
C ALA A 29 -0.60 18.09 18.02
N VAL A 30 0.26 17.11 18.36
CA VAL A 30 0.08 15.71 17.92
C VAL A 30 -1.29 15.20 18.42
N PRO A 31 -2.18 14.77 17.53
CA PRO A 31 -3.49 14.27 17.92
C PRO A 31 -3.39 13.08 18.86
N THR A 32 -4.31 12.97 19.82
CA THR A 32 -4.39 11.76 20.66
C THR A 32 -5.24 10.70 19.97
N ALA A 33 -4.63 9.55 19.69
CA ALA A 33 -5.30 8.38 19.15
C ALA A 33 -4.71 7.10 19.76
N THR A 34 -5.48 6.02 19.75
CA THR A 34 -5.04 4.70 20.25
C THR A 34 -5.33 3.67 19.19
N ARG A 35 -4.40 2.73 18.99
CA ARG A 35 -4.59 1.59 18.10
C ARG A 35 -5.79 0.76 18.54
N GLU A 36 -6.75 0.59 17.65
CA GLU A 36 -7.91 -0.26 17.85
C GLU A 36 -7.60 -1.70 17.45
N ARG A 37 -6.99 -1.90 16.28
CA ARG A 37 -6.56 -3.20 15.77
C ARG A 37 -5.50 -3.05 14.68
N PHE A 38 -4.80 -4.13 14.38
CA PHE A 38 -4.05 -4.23 13.13
C PHE A 38 -4.99 -4.54 11.96
N VAL A 39 -4.58 -4.09 10.78
CA VAL A 39 -5.33 -4.27 9.54
C VAL A 39 -4.43 -4.95 8.51
N SER A 40 -4.95 -5.96 7.80
CA SER A 40 -4.25 -6.58 6.68
C SER A 40 -4.08 -5.59 5.51
N LEU A 41 -3.14 -5.83 4.60
CA LEU A 41 -2.95 -4.96 3.43
C LEU A 41 -4.21 -4.87 2.55
N GLU A 42 -4.99 -5.95 2.48
CA GLU A 42 -6.23 -6.02 1.69
C GLU A 42 -7.35 -5.19 2.33
N GLU A 43 -7.45 -5.21 3.66
CA GLU A 43 -8.44 -4.43 4.41
C GLU A 43 -8.03 -2.97 4.60
N LEU A 44 -6.74 -2.65 4.51
CA LEU A 44 -6.21 -1.34 4.89
C LEU A 44 -6.85 -0.19 4.08
N PRO A 45 -6.93 -0.26 2.73
CA PRO A 45 -7.52 0.83 1.96
C PRO A 45 -8.98 1.16 2.32
N PRO A 46 -9.92 0.19 2.37
CA PRO A 46 -11.31 0.50 2.73
C PRO A 46 -11.46 0.96 4.18
N VAL A 47 -10.65 0.45 5.12
CA VAL A 47 -10.71 0.87 6.53
C VAL A 47 -10.23 2.31 6.71
N ILE A 48 -9.10 2.68 6.10
CA ILE A 48 -8.57 4.05 6.20
C ILE A 48 -9.49 5.03 5.47
N ALA A 49 -9.97 4.69 4.27
CA ALA A 49 -10.93 5.54 3.54
C ALA A 49 -12.21 5.81 4.33
N ALA A 50 -12.75 4.80 5.02
CA ALA A 50 -13.90 4.96 5.91
C ALA A 50 -13.57 5.89 7.08
N CYS A 51 -12.43 5.70 7.75
CA CYS A 51 -11.99 6.55 8.86
C CYS A 51 -11.80 8.02 8.45
N LEU A 52 -11.19 8.27 7.29
CA LEU A 52 -11.02 9.61 6.73
C LEU A 52 -12.39 10.26 6.44
N THR A 53 -13.30 9.49 5.83
CA THR A 53 -14.66 9.96 5.53
C THR A 53 -15.43 10.30 6.82
N GLU A 54 -15.31 9.49 7.87
CA GLU A 54 -15.87 9.79 9.20
C GLU A 54 -15.30 11.10 9.80
N ALA A 55 -14.03 11.41 9.54
CA ALA A 55 -13.41 12.68 9.93
C ALA A 55 -13.80 13.87 9.02
N GLY A 56 -14.61 13.62 7.99
CA GLY A 56 -15.07 14.60 7.02
C GLY A 56 -14.06 14.91 5.91
N VAL A 57 -13.11 14.01 5.67
CA VAL A 57 -12.19 14.02 4.51
C VAL A 57 -12.73 13.03 3.48
N PRO A 58 -13.22 13.49 2.30
CA PRO A 58 -13.69 12.58 1.27
C PRO A 58 -12.56 11.63 0.82
N ALA A 59 -12.79 10.33 0.98
CA ALA A 59 -11.83 9.30 0.62
C ALA A 59 -12.51 8.02 0.11
N SER A 60 -11.85 7.28 -0.77
CA SER A 60 -12.31 5.99 -1.27
C SER A 60 -11.14 5.04 -1.53
N ALA A 61 -11.33 3.75 -1.25
CA ALA A 61 -10.39 2.72 -1.67
C ALA A 61 -10.44 2.55 -3.20
N THR A 62 -9.28 2.46 -3.82
CA THR A 62 -9.12 2.23 -5.26
C THR A 62 -8.85 0.74 -5.55
N ALA A 63 -9.14 0.31 -6.76
CA ALA A 63 -9.07 -1.12 -7.12
C ALA A 63 -7.65 -1.66 -7.18
N ASP A 64 -6.65 -0.79 -7.29
CA ASP A 64 -5.22 -1.10 -7.20
C ASP A 64 -4.70 -1.26 -5.76
N GLY A 65 -5.58 -1.20 -4.75
CA GLY A 65 -5.18 -1.28 -3.35
C GLY A 65 -4.67 0.04 -2.78
N GLY A 66 -4.92 1.16 -3.46
CA GLY A 66 -4.64 2.51 -2.98
C GLY A 66 -5.83 3.17 -2.27
N ILE A 67 -5.61 4.41 -1.85
CA ILE A 67 -6.64 5.28 -1.29
C ILE A 67 -6.62 6.58 -2.08
N GLU A 68 -7.75 6.94 -2.67
CA GLU A 68 -7.95 8.23 -3.30
C GLU A 68 -8.57 9.19 -2.27
N THR A 69 -8.03 10.40 -2.17
CA THR A 69 -8.52 11.46 -1.29
C THR A 69 -8.66 12.76 -2.05
N PHE A 70 -9.64 13.58 -1.66
CA PHE A 70 -9.76 14.96 -2.13
C PHE A 70 -9.46 15.92 -0.98
N VAL A 71 -8.35 16.66 -1.13
CA VAL A 71 -7.94 17.70 -0.16
C VAL A 71 -8.16 19.05 -0.81
N ALA A 72 -9.16 19.79 -0.34
CA ALA A 72 -9.37 21.15 -0.79
C ALA A 72 -8.19 22.04 -0.33
N LYS A 73 -7.87 23.06 -1.14
CA LYS A 73 -6.83 24.03 -0.76
C LYS A 73 -7.21 24.70 0.56
N GLY A 74 -6.32 24.65 1.55
CA GLY A 74 -6.55 25.17 2.90
C GLY A 74 -7.03 24.12 3.91
N ASP A 75 -7.37 22.90 3.48
CA ASP A 75 -7.75 21.78 4.37
C ASP A 75 -6.59 20.79 4.61
N GLU A 76 -5.36 21.10 4.19
CA GLU A 76 -4.21 20.18 4.27
C GLU A 76 -3.89 19.77 5.71
N GLU A 77 -3.93 20.72 6.66
CA GLU A 77 -3.73 20.43 8.09
C GLU A 77 -4.82 19.49 8.63
N ARG A 78 -6.09 19.77 8.30
CA ARG A 78 -7.21 18.93 8.73
C ARG A 78 -7.09 17.51 8.16
N HIS A 79 -6.69 17.41 6.90
CA HIS A 79 -6.41 16.13 6.27
C HIS A 79 -5.28 15.39 6.98
N ALA A 80 -4.16 16.04 7.26
CA ALA A 80 -3.02 15.43 7.95
C ALA A 80 -3.36 14.97 9.37
N ILE A 81 -4.18 15.73 10.10
CA ILE A 81 -4.68 15.32 11.43
C ILE A 81 -5.53 14.06 11.31
N ALA A 82 -6.48 14.04 10.36
CA ALA A 82 -7.33 12.88 10.13
C ALA A 82 -6.51 11.65 9.72
N ASP A 83 -5.56 11.83 8.80
CA ASP A 83 -4.67 10.77 8.33
C ASP A 83 -3.81 10.19 9.46
N TYR A 84 -3.21 11.05 10.30
CA TYR A 84 -2.46 10.62 11.48
C TYR A 84 -3.32 9.80 12.45
N VAL A 85 -4.54 10.28 12.74
CA VAL A 85 -5.47 9.59 13.64
C VAL A 85 -5.88 8.24 13.05
N CYS A 86 -6.22 8.19 11.76
CA CYS A 86 -6.66 6.96 11.10
C CYS A 86 -5.54 5.92 11.03
N ASN A 87 -4.32 6.30 10.66
CA ASN A 87 -3.17 5.39 10.65
C ASN A 87 -2.73 4.96 12.06
N THR A 88 -3.01 5.76 13.10
CA THR A 88 -2.79 5.35 14.49
C THR A 88 -3.86 4.38 14.99
N ARG A 89 -5.14 4.60 14.63
CA ARG A 89 -6.26 3.71 15.01
C ARG A 89 -6.17 2.36 14.30
N PHE A 90 -5.79 2.38 13.03
CA PHE A 90 -5.82 1.23 12.12
C PHE A 90 -4.48 1.01 11.40
N PRO A 91 -3.36 0.83 12.12
CA PRO A 91 -2.08 0.57 11.50
C PRO A 91 -2.11 -0.77 10.75
N SER A 92 -1.36 -0.84 9.64
CA SER A 92 -1.08 -2.12 8.98
C SER A 92 -0.46 -3.11 9.96
N ASP A 93 -0.75 -4.40 9.75
CA ASP A 93 -0.02 -5.47 10.44
C ASP A 93 1.49 -5.30 10.19
N PRO A 94 2.33 -5.26 11.26
CA PRO A 94 3.76 -5.04 11.13
C PRO A 94 4.50 -6.14 10.36
N THR A 95 3.91 -7.34 10.21
CA THR A 95 4.42 -8.40 9.32
C THR A 95 4.52 -7.94 7.87
N ASN A 96 3.64 -7.04 7.44
CA ASN A 96 3.62 -6.51 6.08
C ASN A 96 4.72 -5.46 5.84
N SER A 97 5.27 -4.91 6.92
CA SER A 97 6.40 -3.97 6.88
C SER A 97 7.75 -4.68 6.73
N VAL A 98 7.76 -6.01 6.74
CA VAL A 98 8.95 -6.82 6.52
C VAL A 98 9.14 -7.03 5.01
N PRO A 99 10.36 -6.90 4.46
CA PRO A 99 10.65 -7.22 3.08
C PRO A 99 10.18 -8.64 2.74
N LEU A 100 9.60 -8.82 1.55
CA LEU A 100 9.29 -10.15 1.03
C LEU A 100 10.55 -11.03 1.04
N ASN A 101 10.41 -12.25 1.54
CA ASN A 101 11.49 -13.22 1.47
C ASN A 101 11.61 -13.82 0.06
N GLU A 102 12.65 -14.62 -0.18
CA GLU A 102 12.93 -15.22 -1.49
C GLU A 102 11.78 -16.06 -2.06
N SER A 103 11.08 -16.84 -1.23
CA SER A 103 9.95 -17.65 -1.73
C SER A 103 8.75 -16.78 -2.08
N GLN A 104 8.48 -15.72 -1.31
CA GLN A 104 7.43 -14.75 -1.61
C GLN A 104 7.73 -13.97 -2.89
N LEU A 105 8.99 -13.55 -3.10
CA LEU A 105 9.42 -12.88 -4.32
C LEU A 105 9.33 -13.78 -5.55
N THR A 106 9.71 -15.05 -5.40
CA THR A 106 9.58 -16.05 -6.46
C THR A 106 8.10 -16.25 -6.82
N TYR A 107 7.24 -16.42 -5.83
CA TYR A 107 5.80 -16.56 -6.02
C TYR A 107 5.17 -15.34 -6.71
N LEU A 108 5.54 -14.14 -6.26
CA LEU A 108 5.11 -12.88 -6.88
C LEU A 108 5.55 -12.82 -8.35
N TYR A 109 6.81 -13.13 -8.65
CA TYR A 109 7.34 -13.10 -10.01
C TYR A 109 6.64 -14.14 -10.92
N GLU A 110 6.43 -15.36 -10.44
CA GLU A 110 5.71 -16.40 -11.17
C GLU A 110 4.26 -15.98 -11.46
N TYR A 111 3.56 -15.44 -10.47
CA TYR A 111 2.21 -14.90 -10.66
C TYR A 111 2.21 -13.81 -11.73
N GLN A 112 3.11 -12.84 -11.61
CA GLN A 112 3.18 -11.71 -12.53
C GLN A 112 3.44 -12.17 -13.97
N THR A 113 4.36 -13.11 -14.15
CA THR A 113 4.79 -13.55 -15.49
C THR A 113 3.90 -14.60 -16.14
N THR A 114 3.06 -15.30 -15.37
CA THR A 114 2.25 -16.42 -15.90
C THR A 114 0.74 -16.20 -15.82
N VAL A 115 0.26 -15.48 -14.81
CA VAL A 115 -1.17 -15.22 -14.58
C VAL A 115 -1.51 -13.80 -14.99
N LEU A 116 -0.82 -12.83 -14.40
CA LEU A 116 -1.12 -11.42 -14.60
C LEU A 116 -0.88 -10.97 -16.04
N MET A 117 0.29 -11.29 -16.63
CA MET A 117 0.58 -10.96 -18.03
C MET A 117 -0.52 -11.44 -18.97
N ARG A 118 -0.98 -12.69 -18.80
CA ARG A 118 -2.06 -13.25 -19.63
C ARG A 118 -3.40 -12.56 -19.39
N CYS A 119 -3.69 -12.15 -18.16
CA CYS A 119 -4.90 -11.38 -17.84
C CYS A 119 -4.90 -10.02 -18.57
N LEU A 120 -3.78 -9.29 -18.49
CA LEU A 120 -3.60 -8.00 -19.15
C LEU A 120 -3.68 -8.13 -20.68
N GLU A 121 -3.01 -9.13 -21.26
CA GLU A 121 -3.09 -9.42 -22.70
C GLU A 121 -4.52 -9.74 -23.15
N ALA A 122 -5.28 -10.51 -22.36
CA ALA A 122 -6.69 -10.80 -22.62
C ALA A 122 -7.58 -9.56 -22.52
N ALA A 123 -7.17 -8.56 -21.73
CA ALA A 123 -7.80 -7.24 -21.66
C ALA A 123 -7.28 -6.26 -22.73
N HIS A 124 -6.49 -6.74 -23.70
CA HIS A 124 -5.85 -5.94 -24.75
C HIS A 124 -4.88 -4.87 -24.24
N ILE A 125 -4.33 -5.05 -23.04
CA ILE A 125 -3.27 -4.21 -22.48
C ILE A 125 -1.92 -4.83 -22.87
N PRO A 126 -1.03 -4.09 -23.55
CA PRO A 126 0.32 -4.57 -23.83
C PRO A 126 1.13 -4.65 -22.53
N VAL A 127 1.96 -5.68 -22.40
CA VAL A 127 2.88 -5.85 -21.26
C VAL A 127 4.31 -5.95 -21.79
N ASP A 128 5.21 -5.16 -21.22
CA ASP A 128 6.62 -5.21 -21.57
C ASP A 128 7.24 -6.56 -21.17
N PRO A 129 8.29 -7.03 -21.85
CA PRO A 129 8.95 -8.28 -21.48
C PRO A 129 9.49 -8.25 -20.04
N PRO A 130 9.26 -9.30 -19.24
CA PRO A 130 9.76 -9.35 -17.87
C PRO A 130 11.29 -9.45 -17.81
N PRO A 131 11.92 -8.91 -16.75
CA PRO A 131 13.32 -9.19 -16.44
C PRO A 131 13.46 -10.64 -16.01
N THR A 132 14.69 -11.13 -15.84
CA THR A 132 14.90 -12.46 -15.22
C THR A 132 14.51 -12.42 -13.73
N LEU A 133 14.18 -13.58 -13.14
CA LEU A 133 13.89 -13.69 -11.69
C LEU A 133 15.02 -13.11 -10.83
N GLY A 134 16.28 -13.39 -11.17
CA GLY A 134 17.43 -12.83 -10.45
C GLY A 134 17.52 -11.30 -10.54
N SER A 135 17.23 -10.74 -11.71
CA SER A 135 17.14 -9.28 -11.89
C SER A 135 15.94 -8.66 -11.17
N PHE A 136 14.80 -9.36 -11.11
CA PHE A 136 13.62 -8.94 -10.37
C PHE A 136 13.92 -8.86 -8.87
N MET A 137 14.46 -9.94 -8.30
CA MET A 137 14.83 -10.00 -6.88
C MET A 137 15.91 -8.98 -6.52
N GLY A 138 16.93 -8.82 -7.38
CA GLY A 138 18.02 -7.87 -7.14
C GLY A 138 17.59 -6.40 -7.10
N ASN A 139 16.45 -6.06 -7.73
CA ASN A 139 15.87 -4.72 -7.74
C ASN A 139 14.73 -4.55 -6.72
N TYR A 140 14.36 -5.61 -6.00
CA TYR A 140 13.35 -5.55 -4.95
C TYR A 140 14.01 -5.11 -3.64
N THR A 141 13.52 -4.02 -3.05
CA THR A 141 14.04 -3.53 -1.77
C THR A 141 13.01 -3.74 -0.66
N GLY A 142 13.42 -3.49 0.59
CA GLY A 142 12.52 -3.53 1.74
C GLY A 142 11.39 -2.51 1.74
N GLN A 143 11.38 -1.56 0.80
CA GLN A 143 10.29 -0.59 0.59
C GLN A 143 9.43 -0.93 -0.64
N GLY A 144 9.50 -2.18 -1.13
CA GLY A 144 8.91 -2.60 -2.40
C GLY A 144 9.89 -2.46 -3.57
N PRO A 145 9.41 -2.56 -4.82
CA PRO A 145 10.24 -2.44 -6.02
C PRO A 145 10.75 -0.99 -6.16
N ALA A 146 11.84 -0.64 -5.46
CA ALA A 146 12.36 0.73 -5.44
C ALA A 146 13.01 1.16 -6.77
N THR A 147 13.31 0.20 -7.67
CA THR A 147 14.00 0.46 -8.94
C THR A 147 13.57 -0.46 -10.08
N VAL A 148 12.47 -1.20 -9.94
CA VAL A 148 12.05 -2.12 -11.00
C VAL A 148 11.47 -1.31 -12.17
N ALA A 149 12.30 -1.13 -13.21
CA ALA A 149 11.91 -0.50 -14.47
C ALA A 149 10.76 -1.25 -15.16
N TRP A 150 10.60 -2.55 -14.86
CA TRP A 150 9.50 -3.36 -15.36
C TRP A 150 8.29 -3.27 -14.43
N GLN A 151 7.22 -2.68 -14.94
CA GLN A 151 5.93 -2.60 -14.28
C GLN A 151 4.91 -3.29 -15.21
N PRO A 152 4.28 -4.41 -14.80
CA PRO A 152 3.29 -5.09 -15.64
C PRO A 152 2.15 -4.16 -16.09
N TYR A 153 1.84 -3.14 -15.28
CA TYR A 153 0.80 -2.14 -15.50
C TYR A 153 1.29 -0.85 -16.19
N ALA A 154 2.51 -0.82 -16.73
CA ALA A 154 3.09 0.40 -17.34
C ALA A 154 2.20 1.04 -18.42
N HIS A 155 1.37 0.24 -19.09
CA HIS A 155 0.48 0.66 -20.18
C HIS A 155 -1.00 0.74 -19.76
N VAL A 156 -1.30 0.62 -18.47
CA VAL A 156 -2.67 0.83 -17.94
C VAL A 156 -2.87 2.31 -17.66
N ASP A 157 -3.96 2.87 -18.19
CA ASP A 157 -4.37 4.24 -17.93
C ASP A 157 -4.72 4.40 -16.43
N PRO A 158 -4.08 5.29 -15.66
CA PRO A 158 -4.37 5.46 -14.23
C PRO A 158 -5.77 6.06 -13.95
N GLY A 159 -6.48 6.51 -14.98
CA GLY A 159 -7.83 7.05 -14.89
C GLY A 159 -8.93 5.99 -14.71
N PRO A 160 -10.21 6.39 -14.86
CA PRO A 160 -11.37 5.53 -14.60
C PRO A 160 -11.39 4.21 -15.37
N LEU A 161 -10.75 4.16 -16.55
CA LEU A 161 -10.66 2.94 -17.35
C LEU A 161 -9.69 1.92 -16.74
N GLY A 162 -8.57 2.34 -16.15
CA GLY A 162 -7.63 1.42 -15.48
C GLY A 162 -8.15 0.86 -14.18
N GLN A 163 -9.03 1.57 -13.47
CA GLN A 163 -9.70 1.05 -12.27
C GLN A 163 -10.44 -0.28 -12.54
N GLY A 164 -11.04 -0.42 -13.73
CA GLY A 164 -11.64 -1.69 -14.16
C GLY A 164 -10.60 -2.80 -14.35
N ILE A 165 -9.43 -2.45 -14.89
CA ILE A 165 -8.34 -3.39 -15.14
C ILE A 165 -7.72 -3.89 -13.82
N TYR A 166 -7.46 -3.01 -12.85
CA TYR A 166 -6.93 -3.44 -11.54
C TYR A 166 -7.86 -4.39 -10.78
N LYS A 167 -9.18 -4.26 -11.01
CA LYS A 167 -10.16 -5.20 -10.45
C LYS A 167 -10.19 -6.53 -11.21
N GLN A 168 -10.05 -6.50 -12.53
CA GLN A 168 -10.08 -7.69 -13.38
C GLN A 168 -8.80 -8.51 -13.25
N CYS A 169 -7.67 -7.83 -13.20
CA CYS A 169 -6.34 -8.38 -13.04
C CYS A 169 -5.79 -7.80 -11.73
N PRO A 170 -5.72 -8.58 -10.65
CA PRO A 170 -5.08 -8.12 -9.42
C PRO A 170 -3.57 -7.94 -9.60
N GLN A 171 -2.97 -6.96 -8.94
CA GLN A 171 -1.52 -6.71 -9.07
C GLN A 171 -0.67 -7.73 -8.29
N THR A 172 -1.20 -8.24 -7.20
CA THR A 172 -0.55 -9.18 -6.29
C THR A 172 -1.34 -10.50 -6.23
N PRO A 173 -0.66 -11.64 -6.11
CA PRO A 173 -1.34 -12.89 -5.83
C PRO A 173 -1.97 -12.89 -4.44
N GLU A 174 -3.05 -13.66 -4.29
CA GLU A 174 -3.58 -14.01 -2.97
C GLU A 174 -2.51 -14.72 -2.12
N HIS A 175 -2.56 -14.52 -0.80
CA HIS A 175 -1.67 -15.16 0.18
C HIS A 175 -0.17 -14.84 0.03
N LEU A 176 0.20 -13.74 -0.63
CA LEU A 176 1.61 -13.32 -0.74
C LEU A 176 2.29 -13.18 0.63
N TYR A 177 1.55 -12.74 1.65
CA TYR A 177 2.05 -12.49 3.00
C TYR A 177 1.72 -13.59 4.02
N GLY A 178 1.04 -14.67 3.60
CA GLY A 178 0.61 -15.79 4.46
C GLY A 178 -0.90 -15.93 4.54
#